data_AF-A0A941WUN7-F1
#
_entry.id   AF-A0A941WUN7-F1
#
_cell.length_a   1.000
_cell.length_b   1.000
_cell.length_c   1.000
_cell.angle_alpha   90.00
_cell.angle_beta   90.00
_cell.angle_gamma   90.00
#
_symmetry.space_group_name_H-M   'P 1'
#
loop_
_entity.id
_entity.type
_entity.pdbx_description
1 polymer ?
#
loop_
_entity_poly.entity_id
_entity_poly.type
_entity_poly.pdbx_seq_one_letter_code
_entity_poly.pdbx_strand_id
1 'polypeptide(L)'
;MKKYKVFTTILIILILLVLTALGLYIFKKDTVKSWLNLKDTNGVTQEPKVEEPGKEEAPTKIDKIITLGTGMKRPNNYKPTDSYCIYEYKYELEDLVNNLSNVQLKNEINTFIKESKTKLAKDEVEFKKYIDEGNKLKGSIIDQDNNKYNYYVPQVKEYYNGYMSYSDNQENDIGIITDWKCVNGYLSIAFYYRYMYGEIYGNVMGEEVRSYGIYKSYCATYDLYTGKKIQLSDLFFEGEDYSTELYELMQSKMSVGGYGNYIKRDFSTLEKNYEKFTLNSIFFDKQNTVFSEGAIIPTEYYYTIFPVITIGRDMKGIFNDKIEINEFAKFGFRNQIVQTEVNEIPYKIPKIKHWDDKIGEKINTNIEKYMEYIMKNYKDILDTSDLARGSYQGNTVELSYNEEKNIRYIINYKSAYPFIEIIVNRYTGELESVEPSMGMDTIKPNSIPWSDALEKMKGL
;
A
#
# COMPACT_ATOMS: atom_id res chain seq x y z
N MET A 1 23.60 -54.08 -41.72
CA MET A 1 24.34 -52.81 -41.54
C MET A 1 23.62 -51.52 -41.99
N LYS A 2 22.58 -51.55 -42.85
CA LYS A 2 21.89 -50.30 -43.29
C LYS A 2 20.92 -49.69 -42.25
N LYS A 3 20.27 -50.48 -41.38
CA LYS A 3 19.31 -49.97 -40.38
C LYS A 3 19.94 -49.22 -39.20
N TYR A 4 21.15 -49.63 -38.79
CA TYR A 4 21.89 -48.95 -37.71
C TYR A 4 22.39 -47.56 -38.13
N LYS A 5 22.82 -47.39 -39.39
CA LYS A 5 23.24 -46.08 -39.91
C LYS A 5 22.11 -45.04 -39.88
N VAL A 6 20.87 -45.43 -40.20
CA VAL A 6 19.72 -44.52 -40.18
C VAL A 6 19.38 -44.07 -38.76
N PHE A 7 19.43 -44.99 -37.78
CA PHE A 7 19.19 -44.66 -36.38
C PHE A 7 20.28 -43.75 -35.80
N THR A 8 21.54 -44.00 -36.13
CA THR A 8 22.65 -43.12 -35.72
C THR A 8 22.52 -41.73 -36.34
N THR A 9 22.11 -41.64 -37.61
CA THR A 9 21.87 -40.34 -38.27
C THR A 9 20.72 -39.57 -37.62
N ILE A 10 19.60 -40.23 -37.29
CA ILE A 10 18.46 -39.59 -36.62
C ILE A 10 18.85 -39.11 -35.21
N LEU A 11 19.62 -39.92 -34.46
CA LEU A 11 20.11 -39.55 -33.13
C LEU A 11 21.04 -38.33 -33.17
N ILE A 12 21.93 -38.26 -34.17
CA ILE A 12 22.82 -37.10 -34.36
C ILE A 12 22.02 -35.84 -34.69
N ILE A 13 20.98 -35.94 -35.52
CA ILE A 13 20.09 -34.81 -35.85
C ILE A 13 19.34 -34.32 -34.62
N LEU A 14 18.83 -35.24 -33.79
CA LEU A 14 18.15 -34.90 -32.53
C LEU A 14 19.11 -34.22 -31.53
N ILE A 15 20.34 -34.71 -31.39
CA ILE A 15 21.35 -34.08 -30.54
C ILE A 15 21.72 -32.68 -31.05
N LEU A 16 21.86 -32.49 -32.36
CA LEU A 16 22.13 -31.19 -32.96
C LEU A 16 20.97 -30.20 -32.75
N LEU A 17 19.71 -30.66 -32.83
CA LEU A 17 18.53 -29.87 -32.54
C LEU A 17 18.44 -29.47 -31.05
N VAL A 18 18.75 -30.38 -30.14
CA VAL A 18 18.80 -30.08 -28.70
C VAL A 18 19.93 -29.10 -28.39
N LEU A 19 21.11 -29.25 -29.00
CA LEU A 19 22.24 -28.33 -28.81
C LEU A 19 21.98 -26.95 -29.44
N THR A 20 21.23 -26.85 -30.54
CA THR A 20 20.81 -25.55 -31.10
C THR A 20 19.74 -24.89 -30.23
N ALA A 21 18.80 -25.66 -29.65
CA ALA A 21 17.82 -25.13 -28.70
C ALA A 21 18.46 -24.69 -27.37
N LEU A 22 19.42 -25.46 -26.83
CA LEU A 22 20.21 -25.09 -25.65
C LEU A 22 21.10 -23.88 -25.95
N GLY A 23 21.71 -23.84 -27.14
CA GLY A 23 22.49 -22.70 -27.64
C GLY A 23 21.64 -21.44 -27.72
N LEU A 24 20.42 -21.50 -28.27
CA LEU A 24 19.47 -20.39 -28.31
C LEU A 24 18.97 -19.97 -26.92
N TYR A 25 18.83 -20.90 -25.99
CA TYR A 25 18.43 -20.62 -24.60
C TYR A 25 19.56 -19.94 -23.80
N ILE A 26 20.80 -20.38 -23.98
CA ILE A 26 22.00 -19.77 -23.37
C ILE A 26 22.31 -18.41 -24.02
N PHE A 27 22.23 -18.31 -25.36
CA PHE A 27 22.40 -17.03 -26.06
C PHE A 27 21.28 -16.03 -25.72
N LYS A 28 20.02 -16.44 -25.50
CA LYS A 28 18.98 -15.53 -24.99
C LYS A 28 19.30 -15.02 -23.58
N LYS A 29 19.87 -15.86 -22.71
CA LYS A 29 20.21 -15.46 -21.34
C LYS A 29 21.36 -14.44 -21.30
N ASP A 30 22.35 -14.58 -22.19
CA ASP A 30 23.46 -13.62 -22.31
C ASP A 30 23.08 -12.37 -23.13
N THR A 31 22.13 -12.48 -24.07
CA THR A 31 21.60 -11.32 -24.81
C THR A 31 20.74 -10.42 -23.92
N VAL A 32 19.98 -10.98 -22.97
CA VAL A 32 19.22 -10.19 -21.97
C VAL A 32 20.17 -9.45 -21.01
N LYS A 33 21.34 -10.00 -20.72
CA LYS A 33 22.38 -9.34 -19.90
C LYS A 33 23.16 -8.26 -20.67
N SER A 34 23.26 -8.41 -21.99
CA SER A 34 23.86 -7.44 -22.92
C SER A 34 22.94 -6.26 -23.24
N TRP A 35 21.60 -6.46 -23.27
CA TRP A 35 20.64 -5.35 -23.45
C TRP A 35 20.55 -4.39 -22.26
N LEU A 36 20.95 -4.84 -21.06
CA LEU A 36 20.99 -4.00 -19.86
C LEU A 36 22.29 -3.18 -19.72
N ASN A 37 23.28 -3.36 -20.61
CA ASN A 37 24.54 -2.63 -20.57
C ASN A 37 25.06 -2.28 -21.98
N LEU A 38 24.99 -0.96 -22.30
CA LEU A 38 25.64 -0.20 -23.39
C LEU A 38 24.82 0.00 -24.67
N LYS A 39 24.76 1.20 -25.27
CA LYS A 39 25.06 2.60 -24.86
C LYS A 39 24.64 3.51 -26.02
N ASP A 40 24.45 4.79 -25.70
CA ASP A 40 24.53 5.88 -26.66
C ASP A 40 25.69 5.73 -27.66
N THR A 41 25.35 6.04 -28.90
CA THR A 41 26.20 6.15 -30.08
C THR A 41 27.45 7.03 -29.88
N ASN A 42 28.59 6.53 -30.39
CA ASN A 42 29.72 7.21 -31.06
C ASN A 42 31.12 6.98 -30.44
N GLY A 43 31.97 6.23 -31.16
CA GLY A 43 33.41 6.51 -31.31
C GLY A 43 33.60 7.45 -32.51
N VAL A 44 34.56 8.38 -32.57
CA VAL A 44 36.03 8.24 -32.63
C VAL A 44 36.63 9.51 -31.98
N THR A 45 37.68 9.56 -31.14
CA THR A 45 39.10 9.18 -31.36
C THR A 45 39.91 9.32 -30.05
N GLN A 46 40.82 8.36 -29.81
CA GLN A 46 42.14 8.38 -29.13
C GLN A 46 42.33 8.57 -27.59
N GLU A 47 43.04 7.57 -27.03
CA GLU A 47 43.60 7.43 -25.66
C GLU A 47 44.72 8.48 -25.33
N PRO A 48 45.07 8.70 -24.04
CA PRO A 48 46.04 7.82 -23.37
C PRO A 48 45.62 7.36 -21.96
N LYS A 49 46.05 6.14 -21.62
CA LYS A 49 45.95 5.50 -20.31
C LYS A 49 46.63 6.33 -19.20
N VAL A 50 45.90 6.54 -18.11
CA VAL A 50 46.44 6.95 -16.80
C VAL A 50 45.82 6.02 -15.75
N GLU A 51 46.65 5.62 -14.79
CA GLU A 51 46.50 4.58 -13.76
C GLU A 51 45.08 4.41 -13.18
N GLU A 52 44.66 3.15 -13.02
CA GLU A 52 43.43 2.76 -12.32
C GLU A 52 43.39 3.37 -10.89
N PRO A 53 42.44 4.27 -10.58
CA PRO A 53 41.98 4.42 -9.22
C PRO A 53 41.15 3.17 -8.91
N GLY A 54 41.37 2.60 -7.72
CA GLY A 54 40.80 1.32 -7.30
C GLY A 54 39.32 1.18 -7.62
N LYS A 55 38.93 -0.06 -7.95
CA LYS A 55 37.53 -0.50 -8.12
C LYS A 55 36.64 0.26 -7.15
N GLU A 56 35.85 1.18 -7.68
CA GLU A 56 34.74 1.77 -6.95
C GLU A 56 33.82 0.60 -6.62
N GLU A 57 33.78 0.27 -5.32
CA GLU A 57 32.84 -0.69 -4.78
C GLU A 57 31.45 -0.31 -5.27
N ALA A 58 30.63 -1.31 -5.62
CA ALA A 58 29.20 -1.12 -5.85
C ALA A 58 28.66 -0.22 -4.74
N PRO A 59 27.86 0.82 -5.08
CA PRO A 59 27.61 1.95 -4.20
C PRO A 59 27.34 1.43 -2.79
N THR A 60 28.26 1.75 -1.88
CA THR A 60 28.07 1.61 -0.44
C THR A 60 26.68 2.12 -0.14
N LYS A 61 25.82 1.19 0.31
CA LYS A 61 24.58 1.42 1.07
C LYS A 61 24.16 2.89 1.00
N ILE A 62 23.28 3.26 0.05
CA ILE A 62 22.73 4.63 -0.02
C ILE A 62 22.39 5.01 1.42
N ASP A 63 23.08 6.01 1.98
CA ASP A 63 22.82 6.48 3.33
C ASP A 63 21.35 6.89 3.35
N LYS A 64 20.50 6.02 3.89
CA LYS A 64 19.07 6.32 4.03
C LYS A 64 19.01 7.60 4.84
N ILE A 65 18.44 8.65 4.27
CA ILE A 65 18.31 9.93 4.95
C ILE A 65 17.46 9.69 6.20
N ILE A 66 18.08 9.72 7.37
CA ILE A 66 17.38 9.60 8.65
C ILE A 66 16.60 10.89 8.86
N THR A 67 15.29 10.76 9.07
CA THR A 67 14.44 11.89 9.43
C THR A 67 13.73 11.53 10.72
N LEU A 68 13.93 12.37 11.74
CA LEU A 68 13.42 12.12 13.08
C LEU A 68 12.10 12.84 13.31
N GLY A 69 11.19 12.16 14.01
CA GLY A 69 9.94 12.74 14.47
C GLY A 69 10.18 13.90 15.43
N THR A 70 9.31 14.90 15.34
CA THR A 70 9.33 16.12 16.14
C THR A 70 8.05 16.31 16.94
N GLY A 71 7.16 15.32 16.88
CA GLY A 71 5.89 15.33 17.61
C GLY A 71 6.10 15.16 19.11
N MET A 72 5.06 14.69 19.79
CA MET A 72 5.14 14.48 21.22
C MET A 72 6.12 13.36 21.60
N LYS A 73 6.60 13.36 22.84
CA LYS A 73 7.37 12.23 23.39
C LYS A 73 6.52 10.97 23.43
N ARG A 74 7.09 9.84 23.01
CA ARG A 74 6.45 8.52 23.15
C ARG A 74 6.15 8.26 24.64
N PRO A 75 4.89 8.03 25.03
CA PRO A 75 4.57 7.61 26.39
C PRO A 75 5.21 6.25 26.73
N ASN A 76 5.73 6.09 27.95
CA ASN A 76 6.39 4.84 28.37
C ASN A 76 5.49 3.59 28.28
N ASN A 77 4.17 3.76 28.44
CA ASN A 77 3.17 2.70 28.34
C ASN A 77 2.25 2.91 27.13
N TYR A 78 2.79 3.45 26.04
CA TYR A 78 2.03 3.73 24.83
C TYR A 78 1.29 2.48 24.34
N LYS A 79 -0.01 2.64 24.21
CA LYS A 79 -0.92 1.74 23.53
C LYS A 79 -1.82 2.63 22.69
N PRO A 80 -2.07 2.33 21.41
CA PRO A 80 -3.14 2.98 20.68
C PRO A 80 -4.44 2.85 21.48
N THR A 81 -5.10 3.96 21.77
CA THR A 81 -6.32 3.99 22.57
C THR A 81 -7.53 4.26 21.70
N ASP A 82 -8.72 4.17 22.29
CA ASP A 82 -9.96 4.68 21.70
C ASP A 82 -9.72 6.09 21.16
N SER A 83 -10.20 6.33 19.94
CA SER A 83 -9.87 7.53 19.19
C SER A 83 -11.10 8.35 18.96
N TYR A 84 -10.98 9.65 19.17
CA TYR A 84 -12.04 10.59 18.89
C TYR A 84 -11.91 11.02 17.43
N CYS A 85 -13.00 10.96 16.67
CA CYS A 85 -13.05 11.46 15.31
C CYS A 85 -14.32 12.27 15.08
N ILE A 86 -14.30 13.04 14.00
CA ILE A 86 -15.49 13.66 13.46
C ILE A 86 -15.73 13.04 12.09
N TYR A 87 -16.92 12.51 11.88
CA TYR A 87 -17.30 11.94 10.60
C TYR A 87 -17.40 13.04 9.54
N GLU A 88 -16.52 12.95 8.54
CA GLU A 88 -16.34 13.95 7.50
C GLU A 88 -17.62 14.21 6.70
N TYR A 89 -18.43 13.16 6.52
CA TYR A 89 -19.71 13.21 5.83
C TYR A 89 -20.82 13.99 6.56
N LYS A 90 -20.63 14.30 7.85
CA LYS A 90 -21.66 14.92 8.69
C LYS A 90 -21.64 16.45 8.64
N TYR A 91 -20.50 17.04 8.31
CA TYR A 91 -20.30 18.48 8.36
C TYR A 91 -19.56 18.96 7.11
N GLU A 92 -19.93 20.12 6.60
CA GLU A 92 -19.06 20.83 5.66
C GLU A 92 -17.82 21.37 6.40
N LEU A 93 -16.69 21.44 5.71
CA LEU A 93 -15.43 21.91 6.32
C LEU A 93 -15.57 23.32 6.93
N GLU A 94 -16.22 24.22 6.20
CA GLU A 94 -16.45 25.59 6.66
C GLU A 94 -17.31 25.63 7.93
N ASP A 95 -18.32 24.77 8.03
CA ASP A 95 -19.15 24.67 9.24
C ASP A 95 -18.33 24.14 10.42
N LEU A 96 -17.54 23.09 10.22
CA LEU A 96 -16.64 22.56 11.24
C LEU A 96 -15.70 23.65 11.78
N VAL A 97 -14.99 24.33 10.87
CA VAL A 97 -14.01 25.37 11.21
C VAL A 97 -14.69 26.56 11.90
N ASN A 98 -15.91 26.91 11.48
CA ASN A 98 -16.64 28.01 12.10
C ASN A 98 -17.06 27.74 13.54
N ASN A 99 -17.14 26.47 13.94
CA ASN A 99 -17.48 26.04 15.29
C ASN A 99 -16.25 25.76 16.18
N LEU A 100 -15.03 26.01 15.71
CA LEU A 100 -13.82 25.99 16.54
C LEU A 100 -13.87 27.07 17.63
N SER A 101 -13.54 26.70 18.87
CA SER A 101 -13.45 27.63 20.00
C SER A 101 -12.25 28.57 19.90
N ASN A 102 -11.15 28.14 19.29
CA ASN A 102 -9.95 28.95 19.09
C ASN A 102 -10.12 29.90 17.90
N VAL A 103 -10.39 31.18 18.19
CA VAL A 103 -10.66 32.23 17.18
C VAL A 103 -9.45 32.49 16.27
N GLN A 104 -8.23 32.47 16.81
CA GLN A 104 -7.02 32.72 16.02
C GLN A 104 -6.80 31.58 15.01
N LEU A 105 -6.87 30.33 15.47
CA LEU A 105 -6.74 29.15 14.62
C LEU A 105 -7.85 29.10 13.56
N LYS A 106 -9.10 29.40 13.95
CA LYS A 106 -10.23 29.53 13.03
C LYS A 106 -9.93 30.50 11.89
N ASN A 107 -9.38 31.67 12.20
CA ASN A 107 -9.02 32.67 11.18
C ASN A 107 -7.88 32.20 10.28
N GLU A 108 -6.88 31.52 10.83
CA GLU A 108 -5.77 30.92 10.07
C GLU A 108 -6.28 29.87 9.08
N ILE A 109 -7.11 28.93 9.55
CA ILE A 109 -7.68 27.88 8.70
C ILE A 109 -8.58 28.48 7.62
N ASN A 110 -9.46 29.43 7.96
CA ASN A 110 -10.30 30.11 6.97
C ASN A 110 -9.47 30.86 5.91
N THR A 111 -8.34 31.45 6.31
CA THR A 111 -7.40 32.08 5.38
C THR A 111 -6.80 31.03 4.44
N PHE A 112 -6.32 29.90 4.98
CA PHE A 112 -5.81 28.79 4.17
C PHE A 112 -6.84 28.26 3.18
N ILE A 113 -8.09 28.06 3.60
CA ILE A 113 -9.20 27.61 2.73
C ILE A 113 -9.40 28.59 1.57
N LYS A 114 -9.53 29.88 1.89
CA LYS A 114 -9.76 30.93 0.89
C LYS A 114 -8.59 31.03 -0.09
N GLU A 115 -7.37 31.09 0.41
CA GLU A 115 -6.17 31.23 -0.42
C GLU A 115 -5.95 30.02 -1.32
N SER A 116 -6.10 28.81 -0.79
CA SER A 116 -5.92 27.56 -1.55
C SER A 116 -6.94 27.43 -2.66
N LYS A 117 -8.23 27.66 -2.36
CA LYS A 117 -9.30 27.66 -3.38
C LYS A 117 -9.06 28.75 -4.44
N THR A 118 -8.62 29.94 -4.02
CA THR A 118 -8.31 31.05 -4.96
C THR A 118 -7.12 30.71 -5.87
N LYS A 119 -6.07 30.09 -5.33
CA LYS A 119 -4.91 29.66 -6.12
C LYS A 119 -5.31 28.60 -7.14
N LEU A 120 -6.05 27.58 -6.73
CA LEU A 120 -6.55 26.55 -7.66
C LEU A 120 -7.48 27.13 -8.73
N ALA A 121 -8.42 28.01 -8.36
CA ALA A 121 -9.31 28.65 -9.33
C ALA A 121 -8.55 29.45 -10.42
N LYS A 122 -7.39 30.03 -10.09
CA LYS A 122 -6.51 30.67 -11.09
C LYS A 122 -5.85 29.66 -12.05
N ASP A 123 -5.57 28.46 -11.56
CA ASP A 123 -4.98 27.36 -12.33
C ASP A 123 -6.02 26.58 -13.14
N GLU A 124 -7.32 26.85 -12.96
CA GLU A 124 -8.41 26.13 -13.63
C GLU A 124 -8.29 26.17 -15.17
N VAL A 125 -7.87 27.31 -15.73
CA VAL A 125 -7.69 27.46 -17.19
C VAL A 125 -6.53 26.60 -17.69
N GLU A 126 -5.43 26.53 -16.93
CA GLU A 126 -4.27 25.70 -17.30
C GLU A 126 -4.60 24.21 -17.15
N PHE A 127 -5.33 23.85 -16.09
CA PHE A 127 -5.81 22.50 -15.88
C PHE A 127 -6.77 22.07 -17.02
N LYS A 128 -7.72 22.92 -17.40
CA LYS A 128 -8.60 22.71 -18.58
C LYS A 128 -7.80 22.43 -19.84
N LYS A 129 -6.80 23.28 -20.11
CA LYS A 129 -5.91 23.13 -21.26
C LYS A 129 -5.16 21.80 -21.22
N TYR A 130 -4.63 21.41 -20.06
CA TYR A 130 -3.94 20.13 -19.87
C TYR A 130 -4.85 18.94 -20.21
N ILE A 131 -6.10 18.96 -19.71
CA ILE A 131 -7.08 17.92 -20.03
C ILE A 131 -7.42 17.90 -21.53
N ASP A 132 -7.68 19.07 -22.12
CA ASP A 132 -8.01 19.18 -23.55
C ASP A 132 -6.86 18.68 -24.44
N GLU A 133 -5.61 18.97 -24.08
CA GLU A 133 -4.42 18.46 -24.77
C GLU A 133 -4.27 16.95 -24.62
N GLY A 134 -4.45 16.41 -23.40
CA GLY A 134 -4.49 14.97 -23.17
C GLY A 134 -5.56 14.26 -24.00
N ASN A 135 -6.74 14.88 -24.14
CA ASN A 135 -7.84 14.34 -24.93
C ASN A 135 -7.64 14.44 -26.44
N LYS A 136 -6.80 15.37 -26.93
CA LYS A 136 -6.37 15.40 -28.33
C LYS A 136 -5.35 14.31 -28.65
N LEU A 137 -4.58 13.88 -27.65
CA LEU A 137 -3.60 12.81 -27.77
C LEU A 137 -4.23 11.40 -27.75
N LYS A 138 -5.53 11.26 -28.07
CA LYS A 138 -6.21 9.96 -28.28
C LYS A 138 -5.32 9.07 -29.14
N GLY A 139 -4.60 8.20 -28.45
CA GLY A 139 -3.44 7.51 -28.96
C GLY A 139 -3.16 6.36 -28.02
N SER A 140 -2.52 5.35 -28.56
CA SER A 140 -2.37 4.09 -27.85
C SER A 140 -1.13 4.04 -26.98
N ILE A 141 -1.28 3.69 -25.70
CA ILE A 141 -0.17 3.17 -24.89
C ILE A 141 0.04 1.71 -25.27
N ILE A 142 1.30 1.29 -25.28
CA ILE A 142 1.69 -0.10 -25.44
C ILE A 142 2.23 -0.56 -24.08
N ASP A 143 1.61 -1.57 -23.46
CA ASP A 143 2.10 -2.15 -22.20
C ASP A 143 3.39 -2.96 -22.41
N GLN A 144 3.94 -3.52 -21.33
CA GLN A 144 5.14 -4.36 -21.38
C GLN A 144 4.94 -5.65 -22.21
N ASP A 145 3.70 -6.03 -22.47
CA ASP A 145 3.27 -7.21 -23.23
C ASP A 145 2.83 -6.88 -24.67
N ASN A 146 3.13 -5.66 -25.15
CA ASN A 146 2.79 -5.15 -26.48
C ASN A 146 1.28 -4.95 -26.76
N ASN A 147 0.43 -4.91 -25.74
CA ASN A 147 -1.00 -4.62 -25.92
C ASN A 147 -1.25 -3.13 -26.08
N LYS A 148 -2.13 -2.77 -27.02
CA LYS A 148 -2.39 -1.40 -27.47
C LYS A 148 -3.67 -0.85 -26.80
N TYR A 149 -3.56 0.18 -25.97
CA TYR A 149 -4.68 0.76 -25.21
C TYR A 149 -4.89 2.23 -25.47
N ASN A 150 -6.13 2.66 -25.66
CA ASN A 150 -6.42 4.08 -25.83
C ASN A 150 -6.15 4.85 -24.52
N TYR A 151 -5.21 5.79 -24.54
CA TYR A 151 -5.02 6.75 -23.46
C TYR A 151 -6.04 7.89 -23.61
N TYR A 152 -6.85 8.08 -22.59
CA TYR A 152 -7.78 9.18 -22.47
C TYR A 152 -7.58 9.83 -21.11
N VAL A 153 -7.76 11.15 -21.03
CA VAL A 153 -7.62 11.89 -19.78
C VAL A 153 -8.98 12.52 -19.43
N PRO A 154 -9.94 11.74 -18.88
CA PRO A 154 -11.22 12.29 -18.47
C PRO A 154 -11.07 13.33 -17.35
N GLN A 155 -11.96 14.31 -17.38
CA GLN A 155 -12.18 15.25 -16.29
C GLN A 155 -12.90 14.51 -15.14
N VAL A 156 -12.46 14.69 -13.90
CA VAL A 156 -13.16 14.13 -12.74
C VAL A 156 -13.30 15.17 -11.65
N LYS A 157 -14.55 15.49 -11.35
CA LYS A 157 -14.97 16.04 -10.06
C LYS A 157 -15.66 14.92 -9.30
N GLU A 158 -15.05 14.47 -8.22
CA GLU A 158 -15.75 13.61 -7.26
C GLU A 158 -16.63 14.50 -6.38
N TYR A 159 -17.92 14.17 -6.29
CA TYR A 159 -18.78 14.66 -5.22
C TYR A 159 -18.49 13.87 -3.94
N TYR A 160 -18.47 14.58 -2.81
CA TYR A 160 -18.14 14.09 -1.48
C TYR A 160 -18.94 12.83 -1.06
N ASN A 161 -18.35 12.01 -0.17
CA ASN A 161 -18.87 10.79 0.50
C ASN A 161 -18.65 9.41 -0.14
N GLY A 162 -17.67 9.23 -1.03
CA GLY A 162 -17.31 7.88 -1.48
C GLY A 162 -18.43 7.10 -2.20
N TYR A 163 -19.56 7.77 -2.48
CA TYR A 163 -20.65 7.27 -3.30
C TYR A 163 -20.64 8.03 -4.62
N MET A 164 -20.04 7.42 -5.62
CA MET A 164 -20.39 7.76 -7.00
C MET A 164 -21.86 7.38 -7.22
N SER A 165 -22.73 8.37 -7.42
CA SER A 165 -23.98 8.09 -8.12
C SER A 165 -23.62 7.82 -9.57
N TYR A 166 -23.65 6.55 -9.97
CA TYR A 166 -23.60 6.15 -11.37
C TYR A 166 -24.91 6.55 -12.04
N SER A 167 -25.06 7.83 -12.36
CA SER A 167 -25.98 8.26 -13.40
C SER A 167 -25.17 8.33 -14.69
N ASP A 168 -25.63 7.65 -15.74
CA ASP A 168 -25.03 7.55 -17.08
C ASP A 168 -24.82 8.90 -17.82
N ASN A 169 -25.01 10.03 -17.13
CA ASN A 169 -24.84 11.40 -17.61
C ASN A 169 -23.84 12.19 -16.74
N GLN A 170 -22.73 11.60 -16.30
CA GLN A 170 -21.65 12.38 -15.69
C GLN A 170 -20.92 13.18 -16.79
N GLU A 171 -21.47 14.34 -17.12
CA GLU A 171 -20.72 15.36 -17.83
C GLU A 171 -19.45 15.71 -17.04
N ASN A 172 -18.36 15.79 -17.78
CA ASN A 172 -17.04 16.33 -17.47
C ASN A 172 -17.07 17.61 -16.61
N ASP A 173 -17.27 17.50 -15.30
CA ASP A 173 -17.21 18.64 -14.39
C ASP A 173 -15.77 18.79 -13.87
N ILE A 174 -15.18 19.98 -14.06
CA ILE A 174 -13.92 20.37 -13.42
C ILE A 174 -14.27 21.05 -12.10
N GLY A 175 -13.67 20.57 -11.01
CA GLY A 175 -13.91 21.12 -9.68
C GLY A 175 -12.74 20.91 -8.75
N ILE A 176 -12.62 21.81 -7.79
CA ILE A 176 -11.70 21.65 -6.67
C ILE A 176 -12.29 20.58 -5.74
N ILE A 177 -11.58 19.48 -5.57
CA ILE A 177 -11.90 18.48 -4.56
C ILE A 177 -11.43 19.03 -3.22
N THR A 178 -12.29 18.90 -2.22
CA THR A 178 -11.96 19.15 -0.82
C THR A 178 -11.85 17.79 -0.15
N ASP A 179 -10.82 17.58 0.66
CA ASP A 179 -10.65 16.40 1.52
C ASP A 179 -10.24 16.93 2.89
N TRP A 180 -10.88 16.46 3.95
CA TRP A 180 -10.51 16.88 5.30
C TRP A 180 -10.79 15.77 6.29
N LYS A 181 -9.99 15.70 7.36
CA LYS A 181 -10.10 14.68 8.40
C LYS A 181 -9.78 15.24 9.76
N CYS A 182 -10.62 14.94 10.75
CA CYS A 182 -10.38 15.35 12.14
C CYS A 182 -10.34 14.13 13.07
N VAL A 183 -9.15 13.83 13.61
CA VAL A 183 -8.91 12.69 14.50
C VAL A 183 -8.01 13.12 15.66
N ASN A 184 -8.42 12.80 16.89
CA ASN A 184 -7.69 13.07 18.13
C ASN A 184 -7.19 14.53 18.24
N GLY A 185 -8.00 15.48 17.77
CA GLY A 185 -7.69 16.90 17.73
C GLY A 185 -6.60 17.31 16.75
N TYR A 186 -6.31 16.48 15.74
CA TYR A 186 -5.60 16.88 14.54
C TYR A 186 -6.59 17.04 13.39
N LEU A 187 -6.54 18.18 12.71
CA LEU A 187 -7.35 18.46 11.52
C LEU A 187 -6.43 18.57 10.30
N SER A 188 -6.56 17.65 9.34
CA SER A 188 -5.94 17.79 8.02
C SER A 188 -6.94 18.24 6.98
N ILE A 189 -6.49 19.05 6.04
CA ILE A 189 -7.28 19.61 4.94
C ILE A 189 -6.43 19.55 3.66
N ALA A 190 -7.02 19.09 2.56
CA ALA A 190 -6.46 19.16 1.23
C ALA A 190 -7.47 19.74 0.24
N PHE A 191 -6.98 20.57 -0.67
CA PHE A 191 -7.70 21.02 -1.86
C PHE A 191 -6.89 20.65 -3.09
N TYR A 192 -7.52 20.01 -4.08
CA TYR A 192 -6.78 19.56 -5.25
C TYR A 192 -7.64 19.39 -6.51
N TYR A 193 -6.96 19.40 -7.66
CA TYR A 193 -7.51 18.93 -8.92
C TYR A 193 -7.08 17.50 -9.17
N ARG A 194 -8.06 16.64 -9.46
CA ARG A 194 -7.86 15.24 -9.84
C ARG A 194 -8.27 15.06 -11.30
N TYR A 195 -7.62 14.14 -11.99
CA TYR A 195 -7.97 13.74 -13.34
C TYR A 195 -7.80 12.25 -13.49
N MET A 196 -8.54 11.65 -14.42
CA MET A 196 -8.32 10.25 -14.79
C MET A 196 -7.26 10.17 -15.88
N TYR A 197 -6.45 9.11 -15.87
CA TYR A 197 -5.49 8.84 -16.93
C TYR A 197 -5.28 7.32 -17.07
N GLY A 198 -4.66 6.87 -18.16
CA GLY A 198 -4.29 5.46 -18.31
C GLY A 198 -5.41 4.55 -18.82
N GLU A 199 -5.16 3.24 -18.80
CA GLU A 199 -6.11 2.22 -19.26
C GLU A 199 -7.40 2.25 -18.45
N ILE A 200 -8.53 2.32 -19.16
CA ILE A 200 -9.80 1.77 -18.68
C ILE A 200 -9.69 0.27 -18.97
N TYR A 201 -9.16 -0.52 -18.04
CA TYR A 201 -9.22 -1.98 -18.21
C TYR A 201 -10.67 -2.41 -18.09
N GLY A 202 -11.13 -3.10 -19.13
CA GLY A 202 -12.36 -3.87 -19.07
C GLY A 202 -12.28 -4.92 -17.96
N ASN A 203 -13.38 -5.03 -17.22
CA ASN A 203 -13.83 -6.18 -16.43
C ASN A 203 -12.74 -7.14 -15.94
N VAL A 204 -11.96 -6.73 -14.95
CA VAL A 204 -11.48 -7.73 -13.97
C VAL A 204 -12.68 -8.00 -13.08
N MET A 205 -13.25 -9.21 -13.14
CA MET A 205 -14.49 -9.58 -12.44
C MET A 205 -15.74 -8.75 -12.79
N GLY A 206 -15.74 -8.00 -13.89
CA GLY A 206 -16.87 -7.11 -14.22
C GLY A 206 -16.70 -5.65 -13.81
N GLU A 207 -15.53 -5.23 -13.31
CA GLU A 207 -15.29 -3.84 -12.87
C GLU A 207 -14.24 -3.11 -13.72
N GLU A 208 -14.54 -1.85 -14.05
CA GLU A 208 -13.61 -0.92 -14.72
C GLU A 208 -12.52 -0.44 -13.74
N VAL A 209 -11.25 -0.73 -14.01
CA VAL A 209 -10.15 -0.15 -13.23
C VAL A 209 -9.79 1.22 -13.82
N ARG A 210 -9.89 2.26 -12.98
CA ARG A 210 -9.61 3.65 -13.35
C ARG A 210 -8.37 4.15 -12.61
N SER A 211 -7.38 4.66 -13.34
CA SER A 211 -6.21 5.33 -12.74
C SER A 211 -6.44 6.83 -12.65
N TYR A 212 -5.92 7.44 -11.59
CA TYR A 212 -6.16 8.86 -11.28
C TYR A 212 -4.89 9.58 -10.87
N GLY A 213 -4.76 10.79 -11.40
CA GLY A 213 -3.64 11.70 -11.19
C GLY A 213 -4.05 12.93 -10.44
N ILE A 214 -3.06 13.58 -9.82
CA ILE A 214 -3.25 14.83 -9.10
C ILE A 214 -2.54 15.91 -9.87
N TYR A 215 -3.29 16.86 -10.40
CA TYR A 215 -2.70 17.94 -11.18
C TYR A 215 -1.98 18.92 -10.26
N LYS A 216 -2.68 19.42 -9.23
CA LYS A 216 -2.14 20.37 -8.25
C LYS A 216 -2.89 20.24 -6.93
N SER A 217 -2.18 20.36 -5.81
CA SER A 217 -2.76 20.25 -4.47
C SER A 217 -2.20 21.28 -3.49
N TYR A 218 -3.01 21.64 -2.51
CA TYR A 218 -2.64 22.42 -1.34
C TYR A 218 -3.14 21.71 -0.09
N CYS A 219 -2.23 21.42 0.84
CA CYS A 219 -2.52 20.69 2.07
C CYS A 219 -2.12 21.52 3.30
N ALA A 220 -2.83 21.31 4.40
CA ALA A 220 -2.43 21.78 5.72
C ALA A 220 -2.98 20.85 6.79
N THR A 221 -2.16 20.58 7.81
CA THR A 221 -2.56 19.82 9.00
C THR A 221 -2.31 20.67 10.23
N TYR A 222 -3.25 20.67 11.18
CA TYR A 222 -3.23 21.48 12.39
C TYR A 222 -3.39 20.62 13.63
N ASP A 223 -2.65 20.93 14.68
CA ASP A 223 -2.95 20.47 16.04
C ASP A 223 -3.89 21.50 16.68
N LEU A 224 -5.15 21.08 16.92
CA LEU A 224 -6.22 21.95 17.40
C LEU A 224 -6.04 22.37 18.86
N TYR A 225 -5.25 21.66 19.66
CA TYR A 225 -4.97 22.05 21.04
C TYR A 225 -3.86 23.09 21.12
N THR A 226 -2.78 22.89 20.35
CA THR A 226 -1.67 23.86 20.34
C THR A 226 -2.01 25.09 19.50
N GLY A 227 -2.99 24.97 18.59
CA GLY A 227 -3.39 26.02 17.68
C GLY A 227 -2.37 26.29 16.58
N LYS A 228 -1.58 25.28 16.19
CA LYS A 228 -0.50 25.43 15.22
C LYS A 228 -0.68 24.52 14.02
N LYS A 229 -0.32 25.03 12.84
CA LYS A 229 0.00 24.18 11.68
C LYS A 229 1.21 23.31 12.01
N ILE A 230 1.12 22.03 11.66
CA ILE A 230 2.17 21.04 11.92
C ILE A 230 2.84 20.58 10.63
N GLN A 231 4.06 20.07 10.76
CA GLN A 231 4.82 19.43 9.70
C GLN A 231 4.63 17.91 9.75
N LEU A 232 5.01 17.21 8.68
CA LEU A 232 4.88 15.75 8.60
C LEU A 232 5.62 15.05 9.76
N SER A 233 6.77 15.57 10.18
CA SER A 233 7.57 15.03 11.29
C SER A 233 6.84 15.10 12.64
N ASP A 234 5.89 16.01 12.82
CA ASP A 234 5.13 16.16 14.07
C ASP A 234 4.10 15.02 14.26
N LEU A 235 3.80 14.26 13.20
CA LEU A 235 2.94 13.08 13.24
C LEU A 235 3.67 11.81 13.76
N PHE A 236 4.97 11.92 14.01
CA PHE A 236 5.82 10.88 14.57
C PHE A 236 6.35 11.32 15.94
N PHE A 237 6.58 10.37 16.83
CA PHE A 237 7.07 10.71 18.16
C PHE A 237 8.48 11.32 18.10
N GLU A 238 8.78 12.16 19.09
CA GLU A 238 10.08 12.83 19.22
C GLU A 238 11.24 11.82 19.16
N GLY A 239 12.16 12.02 18.20
CA GLY A 239 13.39 11.24 18.08
C GLY A 239 13.25 9.89 17.38
N GLU A 240 12.06 9.52 16.91
CA GLU A 240 11.87 8.30 16.13
C GLU A 240 12.24 8.50 14.67
N ASP A 241 13.12 7.64 14.16
CA ASP A 241 13.37 7.58 12.72
C ASP A 241 12.13 7.01 12.03
N TYR A 242 11.50 7.84 11.20
CA TYR A 242 10.31 7.46 10.44
C TYR A 242 10.59 7.31 8.94
N SER A 243 11.83 7.52 8.51
CA SER A 243 12.20 7.44 7.09
C SER A 243 12.01 6.03 6.55
N THR A 244 12.30 5.00 7.36
CA THR A 244 12.13 3.60 6.97
C THR A 244 10.65 3.24 6.77
N GLU A 245 9.78 3.73 7.65
CA GLU A 245 8.33 3.51 7.63
C GLU A 245 7.71 4.12 6.37
N LEU A 246 8.15 5.31 5.98
CA LEU A 246 7.70 5.97 4.76
C LEU A 246 8.25 5.28 3.51
N TYR A 247 9.52 4.86 3.53
CA TYR A 247 10.11 4.10 2.42
C TYR A 247 9.36 2.79 2.17
N GLU A 248 9.12 1.99 3.22
CA GLU A 248 8.39 0.73 3.13
C GLU A 248 6.96 0.92 2.64
N LEU A 249 6.27 1.98 3.10
CA LEU A 249 4.94 2.33 2.61
C LEU A 249 4.98 2.55 1.11
N MET A 250 5.89 3.40 0.65
CA MET A 250 5.97 3.81 -0.75
C MET A 250 6.30 2.61 -1.64
N GLN A 251 7.29 1.80 -1.25
CA GLN A 251 7.64 0.57 -1.96
C GLN A 251 6.48 -0.41 -2.03
N SER A 252 5.73 -0.60 -0.94
CA SER A 252 4.56 -1.48 -0.95
C SER A 252 3.52 -1.03 -1.97
N LYS A 253 3.28 0.29 -2.10
CA LYS A 253 2.31 0.84 -3.06
C LYS A 253 2.84 0.82 -4.49
N MET A 254 4.14 1.00 -4.68
CA MET A 254 4.81 0.89 -5.98
C MET A 254 4.80 -0.55 -6.52
N SER A 255 4.78 -1.56 -5.64
CA SER A 255 4.76 -2.98 -6.02
C SER A 255 3.38 -3.51 -6.47
N VAL A 256 2.29 -2.78 -6.19
CA VAL A 256 0.94 -3.13 -6.66
C VAL A 256 0.78 -2.57 -8.08
N GLY A 257 0.28 -3.39 -9.01
CA GLY A 257 0.26 -3.19 -10.46
C GLY A 257 -0.51 -1.98 -11.04
N GLY A 258 -0.62 -0.87 -10.33
CA GLY A 258 -1.16 0.41 -10.82
C GLY A 258 -0.17 1.58 -10.74
N TYR A 259 0.68 1.66 -9.71
CA TYR A 259 1.65 2.77 -9.57
C TYR A 259 3.00 2.49 -10.23
N GLY A 260 3.40 1.21 -10.32
CA GLY A 260 4.70 0.76 -10.83
C GLY A 260 5.06 1.31 -12.21
N ASN A 261 4.08 1.41 -13.11
CA ASN A 261 4.26 1.83 -14.50
C ASN A 261 4.47 3.35 -14.69
N TYR A 262 4.31 4.12 -13.61
CA TYR A 262 4.25 5.59 -13.66
C TYR A 262 5.32 6.24 -12.78
N ILE A 263 6.38 5.51 -12.40
CA ILE A 263 7.48 6.02 -11.56
C ILE A 263 8.59 6.59 -12.44
N LYS A 264 9.00 7.83 -12.17
CA LYS A 264 10.11 8.54 -12.84
C LYS A 264 11.49 8.20 -12.26
N ARG A 265 11.56 7.89 -10.96
CA ARG A 265 12.81 7.60 -10.24
C ARG A 265 12.56 6.73 -9.01
N ASP A 266 13.61 6.05 -8.56
CA ASP A 266 13.57 5.31 -7.30
C ASP A 266 13.20 6.25 -6.13
N PHE A 267 12.35 5.74 -5.24
CA PHE A 267 11.85 6.47 -4.10
C PHE A 267 12.56 5.96 -2.85
N SER A 268 13.65 6.63 -2.45
CA SER A 268 14.44 6.24 -1.27
C SER A 268 13.90 6.83 0.04
N THR A 269 13.44 8.08 0.05
CA THR A 269 12.78 8.76 1.18
C THR A 269 11.94 9.96 0.68
N LEU A 270 11.01 10.46 1.50
CA LEU A 270 10.37 11.77 1.25
C LEU A 270 11.38 12.91 1.45
N GLU A 271 11.10 14.06 0.83
CA GLU A 271 11.83 15.30 1.08
C GLU A 271 11.67 15.74 2.53
N LYS A 272 12.73 16.33 3.09
CA LYS A 272 12.66 16.93 4.43
C LYS A 272 11.64 18.07 4.41
N ASN A 273 10.78 18.12 5.42
CA ASN A 273 9.69 19.09 5.56
C ASN A 273 8.63 19.00 4.45
N TYR A 274 8.33 17.80 3.97
CA TYR A 274 7.28 17.59 2.99
C TYR A 274 5.92 18.17 3.44
N GLU A 275 5.35 19.08 2.65
CA GLU A 275 4.18 19.89 3.05
C GLU A 275 2.84 19.33 2.55
N LYS A 276 2.85 18.39 1.60
CA LYS A 276 1.64 17.93 0.88
C LYS A 276 1.09 16.63 1.45
N PHE A 277 0.67 16.68 2.72
CA PHE A 277 0.14 15.50 3.41
C PHE A 277 -1.14 15.84 4.18
N THR A 278 -1.94 14.82 4.41
CA THR A 278 -3.08 14.79 5.33
C THR A 278 -2.91 13.62 6.30
N LEU A 279 -3.85 13.43 7.22
CA LEU A 279 -3.84 12.29 8.16
C LEU A 279 -4.03 10.94 7.46
N ASN A 280 -4.57 10.93 6.23
CA ASN A 280 -4.92 9.75 5.46
C ASN A 280 -4.17 9.62 4.13
N SER A 281 -3.37 10.61 3.72
CA SER A 281 -2.78 10.64 2.38
C SER A 281 -1.49 11.46 2.27
N ILE A 282 -0.63 11.08 1.33
CA ILE A 282 0.56 11.84 0.89
C ILE A 282 0.37 12.20 -0.59
N PHE A 283 0.48 13.47 -0.96
CA PHE A 283 0.07 14.02 -2.26
C PHE A 283 1.22 14.47 -3.15
N PHE A 284 1.31 13.86 -4.32
CA PHE A 284 2.27 14.21 -5.36
C PHE A 284 1.55 14.88 -6.53
N ASP A 285 1.76 16.17 -6.73
CA ASP A 285 1.23 16.92 -7.89
C ASP A 285 1.86 16.46 -9.20
N LYS A 286 1.27 16.78 -10.35
CA LYS A 286 1.74 16.36 -11.67
C LYS A 286 3.21 16.71 -11.93
N GLN A 287 3.66 17.87 -11.46
CA GLN A 287 5.04 18.34 -11.63
C GLN A 287 6.04 17.71 -10.64
N ASN A 288 5.61 16.76 -9.81
CA ASN A 288 6.50 16.06 -8.86
C ASN A 288 7.61 15.26 -9.58
N THR A 289 8.65 14.92 -8.82
CA THR A 289 9.85 14.24 -9.34
C THR A 289 9.76 12.71 -9.30
N VAL A 290 8.70 12.14 -8.72
CA VAL A 290 8.55 10.70 -8.43
C VAL A 290 7.59 10.01 -9.39
N PHE A 291 6.43 10.60 -9.67
CA PHE A 291 5.35 10.03 -10.48
C PHE A 291 5.14 10.80 -11.79
N SER A 292 4.85 10.10 -12.89
CA SER A 292 4.53 10.67 -14.20
C SER A 292 3.27 11.52 -14.18
N GLU A 293 2.21 11.07 -13.51
CA GLU A 293 0.86 11.67 -13.56
C GLU A 293 0.38 12.26 -12.22
N GLY A 294 1.30 12.44 -11.26
CA GLY A 294 0.92 12.74 -9.88
C GLY A 294 0.22 11.55 -9.21
N ALA A 295 0.13 11.56 -7.88
CA ALA A 295 -0.40 10.44 -7.11
C ALA A 295 -0.91 10.88 -5.74
N ILE A 296 -1.93 10.20 -5.25
CA ILE A 296 -2.24 10.15 -3.82
C ILE A 296 -1.77 8.80 -3.32
N ILE A 297 -0.90 8.80 -2.31
CA ILE A 297 -0.50 7.60 -1.61
C ILE A 297 -1.30 7.52 -0.31
N PRO A 298 -2.33 6.65 -0.25
CA PRO A 298 -3.15 6.54 0.94
C PRO A 298 -2.34 5.95 2.10
N THR A 299 -2.43 6.61 3.26
CA THR A 299 -1.92 6.16 4.55
C THR A 299 -3.01 5.49 5.40
N GLU A 300 -4.27 5.54 4.95
CA GLU A 300 -5.48 5.20 5.71
C GLU A 300 -5.69 3.71 6.06
N TYR A 301 -5.10 2.79 5.30
CA TYR A 301 -5.28 1.35 5.58
C TYR A 301 -4.71 0.96 6.95
N TYR A 302 -3.83 1.80 7.51
CA TYR A 302 -3.24 1.60 8.82
C TYR A 302 -2.94 2.98 9.42
N TYR A 303 -3.85 3.57 10.20
CA TYR A 303 -3.57 4.78 10.99
C TYR A 303 -2.31 4.67 11.88
N THR A 304 -1.68 3.50 11.95
CA THR A 304 -0.35 3.26 12.52
C THR A 304 0.81 3.88 11.74
N ILE A 305 0.62 4.47 10.56
CA ILE A 305 1.72 5.21 9.90
C ILE A 305 2.10 6.44 10.71
N PHE A 306 1.11 7.10 11.32
CA PHE A 306 1.29 8.30 12.11
C PHE A 306 0.98 7.98 13.57
N PRO A 307 1.97 7.53 14.37
CA PRO A 307 1.71 7.00 15.70
C PRO A 307 1.11 8.03 16.67
N VAL A 308 1.45 9.31 16.50
CA VAL A 308 0.99 10.38 17.40
C VAL A 308 -0.54 10.54 17.36
N ILE A 309 -1.16 10.39 16.19
CA ILE A 309 -2.62 10.55 16.04
C ILE A 309 -3.41 9.37 16.60
N THR A 310 -2.73 8.32 17.07
CA THR A 310 -3.40 7.17 17.70
C THR A 310 -3.58 7.30 19.21
N ILE A 311 -3.06 8.38 19.78
CA ILE A 311 -3.27 8.72 21.18
C ILE A 311 -4.58 9.50 21.27
N GLY A 312 -5.56 8.91 21.96
CA GLY A 312 -6.82 9.58 22.28
C GLY A 312 -6.55 10.86 23.07
N ARG A 313 -7.11 11.99 22.60
CA ARG A 313 -7.03 13.28 23.30
C ARG A 313 -8.44 13.80 23.54
N ASP A 314 -8.72 14.29 24.75
CA ASP A 314 -10.04 14.83 25.13
C ASP A 314 -10.43 16.07 24.32
N MET A 315 -11.26 15.86 23.29
CA MET A 315 -11.68 16.91 22.36
C MET A 315 -12.74 17.85 22.94
N LYS A 316 -13.11 17.72 24.22
CA LYS A 316 -14.05 18.62 24.89
C LYS A 316 -13.58 20.07 24.84
N GLY A 317 -14.46 20.96 24.38
CA GLY A 317 -14.19 22.40 24.29
C GLY A 317 -13.34 22.83 23.10
N ILE A 318 -12.83 21.90 22.27
CA ILE A 318 -12.16 22.24 21.00
C ILE A 318 -13.18 22.83 20.02
N PHE A 319 -14.35 22.19 19.94
CA PHE A 319 -15.51 22.67 19.21
C PHE A 319 -16.62 23.05 20.18
N ASN A 320 -17.55 23.88 19.71
CA ASN A 320 -18.80 24.10 20.45
C ASN A 320 -19.73 22.88 20.35
N ASP A 321 -20.80 22.90 21.15
CA ASP A 321 -21.74 21.78 21.31
C ASP A 321 -22.52 21.38 20.04
N LYS A 322 -22.35 22.09 18.91
CA LYS A 322 -22.99 21.74 17.63
C LYS A 322 -22.22 20.66 16.86
N ILE A 323 -20.94 20.48 17.17
CA ILE A 323 -20.09 19.49 16.52
C ILE A 323 -20.06 18.24 17.39
N GLU A 324 -20.60 17.15 16.87
CA GLU A 324 -20.59 15.87 17.53
C GLU A 324 -19.23 15.19 17.35
N ILE A 325 -18.60 14.90 18.47
CA ILE A 325 -17.35 14.13 18.52
C ILE A 325 -17.74 12.67 18.73
N ASN A 326 -17.32 11.84 17.79
CA ASN A 326 -17.58 10.41 17.83
C ASN A 326 -16.38 9.68 18.42
N GLU A 327 -16.65 8.66 19.21
CA GLU A 327 -15.63 7.69 19.60
C GLU A 327 -15.55 6.61 18.52
N PHE A 328 -14.35 6.38 18.00
CA PHE A 328 -14.04 5.41 16.97
C PHE A 328 -12.97 4.45 17.47
N ALA A 329 -13.26 3.16 17.32
CA ALA A 329 -12.40 2.07 17.76
C ALA A 329 -11.86 1.27 16.57
N LYS A 330 -11.22 1.88 15.55
CA LYS A 330 -10.51 1.07 14.53
C LYS A 330 -9.16 1.64 14.12
N PHE A 331 -8.10 1.02 14.65
CA PHE A 331 -6.77 1.08 14.07
C PHE A 331 -6.39 -0.29 13.53
N GLY A 332 -6.26 -0.38 12.20
CA GLY A 332 -5.64 -1.54 11.53
C GLY A 332 -4.12 -1.50 11.71
N PHE A 333 -3.46 -2.66 11.65
CA PHE A 333 -2.00 -2.75 11.73
C PHE A 333 -1.36 -3.09 10.39
N ARG A 334 -0.23 -2.47 10.07
CA ARG A 334 0.56 -2.87 8.90
C ARG A 334 1.00 -4.32 9.04
N ASN A 335 0.95 -5.02 7.92
CA ASN A 335 1.62 -6.30 7.73
C ASN A 335 2.59 -6.24 6.55
N GLN A 336 3.77 -6.83 6.75
CA GLN A 336 4.70 -7.16 5.69
C GLN A 336 4.44 -8.60 5.26
N ILE A 337 4.21 -8.84 3.97
CA ILE A 337 4.11 -10.21 3.46
C ILE A 337 5.54 -10.75 3.28
N VAL A 338 5.86 -11.81 4.02
CA VAL A 338 7.15 -12.51 3.91
C VAL A 338 6.90 -13.86 3.25
N GLN A 339 7.72 -14.21 2.25
CA GLN A 339 7.70 -15.55 1.69
C GLN A 339 8.55 -16.47 2.57
N THR A 340 7.91 -17.46 3.19
CA THR A 340 8.51 -18.42 4.12
C THR A 340 8.17 -19.83 3.67
N GLU A 341 9.10 -20.75 3.81
CA GLU A 341 8.84 -22.18 3.58
C GLU A 341 8.42 -22.83 4.91
N VAL A 342 7.20 -23.39 4.97
CA VAL A 342 6.67 -24.08 6.14
C VAL A 342 6.42 -25.53 5.76
N ASN A 343 7.15 -26.46 6.38
CA ASN A 343 7.06 -27.90 6.10
C ASN A 343 7.20 -28.22 4.59
N GLU A 344 8.24 -27.68 3.94
CA GLU A 344 8.54 -27.81 2.50
C GLU A 344 7.47 -27.22 1.56
N ILE A 345 6.55 -26.42 2.10
CA ILE A 345 5.49 -25.75 1.34
C ILE A 345 5.74 -24.24 1.37
N PRO A 346 5.85 -23.57 0.21
CA PRO A 346 6.00 -22.12 0.17
C PRO A 346 4.70 -21.43 0.58
N TYR A 347 4.80 -20.58 1.58
CA TYR A 347 3.73 -19.71 2.06
C TYR A 347 4.13 -18.24 2.00
N LYS A 348 3.14 -17.38 1.77
CA LYS A 348 3.26 -15.94 1.97
C LYS A 348 2.60 -15.61 3.30
N ILE A 349 3.39 -15.40 4.35
CA ILE A 349 2.91 -15.17 5.70
C ILE A 349 2.93 -13.65 6.00
N PRO A 350 1.78 -13.07 6.37
CA PRO A 350 1.72 -11.71 6.90
C PRO A 350 2.44 -11.57 8.25
N LYS A 351 3.56 -10.85 8.30
CA LYS A 351 4.20 -10.42 9.54
C LYS A 351 3.65 -9.07 9.96
N ILE A 352 3.22 -8.92 11.20
CA ILE A 352 2.70 -7.64 11.70
C ILE A 352 3.85 -6.70 12.06
N LYS A 353 3.66 -5.41 11.80
CA LYS A 353 4.45 -4.34 12.40
C LYS A 353 3.63 -3.75 13.54
N HIS A 354 3.94 -4.20 14.75
CA HIS A 354 3.19 -3.89 15.95
C HIS A 354 3.68 -2.57 16.60
N TRP A 355 2.84 -1.88 17.37
CA TRP A 355 3.27 -0.63 18.06
C TRP A 355 4.25 -0.89 19.21
N ASP A 356 4.27 -2.12 19.70
CA ASP A 356 5.22 -2.64 20.68
C ASP A 356 6.02 -3.75 19.99
N ASP A 357 7.30 -3.49 19.76
CA ASP A 357 8.21 -4.37 19.02
C ASP A 357 8.32 -5.75 19.66
N LYS A 358 8.26 -5.85 21.00
CA LYS A 358 8.36 -7.15 21.70
C LYS A 358 7.13 -7.99 21.48
N ILE A 359 5.94 -7.38 21.51
CA ILE A 359 4.68 -8.06 21.21
C ILE A 359 4.66 -8.45 19.72
N GLY A 360 5.10 -7.54 18.83
CA GLY A 360 5.22 -7.82 17.40
C GLY A 360 6.13 -9.00 17.10
N GLU A 361 7.33 -9.03 17.69
CA GLU A 361 8.30 -10.11 17.57
C GLU A 361 7.72 -11.44 18.10
N LYS A 362 7.06 -11.42 19.26
CA LYS A 362 6.37 -12.59 19.83
C LYS A 362 5.32 -13.14 18.88
N ILE A 363 4.42 -12.28 18.35
CA ILE A 363 3.36 -12.70 17.42
C ILE A 363 3.97 -13.26 16.14
N ASN A 364 4.93 -12.54 15.56
CA ASN A 364 5.60 -12.93 14.32
C ASN A 364 6.37 -14.25 14.45
N THR A 365 7.00 -14.51 15.59
CA THR A 365 7.71 -15.78 15.85
C THR A 365 6.71 -16.91 16.07
N ASN A 366 5.67 -16.67 16.85
CA ASN A 366 4.70 -17.69 17.21
C ASN A 366 3.84 -18.14 16.02
N ILE A 367 3.46 -17.23 15.11
CA ILE A 367 2.65 -17.61 13.95
C ILE A 367 3.36 -18.62 13.04
N GLU A 368 4.68 -18.53 12.89
CA GLU A 368 5.47 -19.52 12.13
C GLU A 368 5.40 -20.90 12.79
N LYS A 369 5.66 -20.97 14.11
CA LYS A 369 5.57 -22.23 14.87
C LYS A 369 4.16 -22.83 14.81
N TYR A 370 3.15 -22.00 14.92
CA TYR A 370 1.75 -22.41 14.85
C TYR A 370 1.42 -22.96 13.47
N MET A 371 1.86 -22.29 12.40
CA MET A 371 1.71 -22.78 11.03
C MET A 371 2.43 -24.10 10.80
N GLU A 372 3.68 -24.24 11.27
CA GLU A 372 4.41 -25.52 11.20
C GLU A 372 3.65 -26.64 11.88
N TYR A 373 3.12 -26.39 13.08
CA TYR A 373 2.30 -27.37 13.80
C TYR A 373 1.03 -27.74 13.02
N ILE A 374 0.32 -26.76 12.48
CA ILE A 374 -0.88 -26.99 11.66
C ILE A 374 -0.55 -27.81 10.41
N MET A 375 0.47 -27.41 9.65
CA MET A 375 0.85 -28.08 8.41
C MET A 375 1.45 -29.47 8.62
N LYS A 376 2.04 -29.75 9.79
CA LYS A 376 2.54 -31.07 10.14
C LYS A 376 1.42 -32.05 10.50
N ASN A 377 0.37 -31.57 11.18
CA ASN A 377 -0.61 -32.45 11.82
C ASN A 377 -2.00 -32.45 11.13
N TYR A 378 -2.34 -31.40 10.37
CA TYR A 378 -3.71 -31.17 9.86
C TYR A 378 -3.79 -30.95 8.36
N LYS A 379 -2.66 -30.96 7.65
CA LYS A 379 -2.58 -30.73 6.20
C LYS A 379 -3.54 -31.62 5.39
N ASP A 380 -3.64 -32.89 5.74
CA ASP A 380 -4.49 -33.85 5.02
C ASP A 380 -5.99 -33.58 5.19
N ILE A 381 -6.37 -32.91 6.29
CA ILE A 381 -7.76 -32.49 6.56
C ILE A 381 -8.09 -31.18 5.84
N LEU A 382 -7.09 -30.33 5.63
CA LEU A 382 -7.22 -29.07 4.89
C LEU A 382 -7.29 -29.30 3.37
N ASP A 383 -6.68 -30.36 2.86
CA ASP A 383 -6.65 -30.66 1.42
C ASP A 383 -8.00 -31.23 0.92
N THR A 384 -8.94 -30.33 0.67
CA THR A 384 -10.24 -30.65 0.05
C THR A 384 -10.26 -30.37 -1.46
N SER A 385 -9.08 -30.33 -2.09
CA SER A 385 -8.93 -30.00 -3.52
C SER A 385 -9.77 -30.89 -4.45
N ASP A 386 -9.99 -32.15 -4.06
CA ASP A 386 -10.86 -33.09 -4.77
C ASP A 386 -12.34 -32.68 -4.77
N LEU A 387 -12.79 -31.97 -3.73
CA LEU A 387 -14.16 -31.49 -3.55
C LEU A 387 -14.39 -30.11 -4.18
N ALA A 388 -13.33 -29.30 -4.32
CA ALA A 388 -13.41 -27.90 -4.72
C ALA A 388 -13.10 -27.65 -6.22
N ARG A 389 -13.38 -28.63 -7.09
CA ARG A 389 -13.09 -28.55 -8.54
C ARG A 389 -13.81 -27.36 -9.20
N GLY A 390 -13.04 -26.43 -9.77
CA GLY A 390 -13.55 -25.22 -10.44
C GLY A 390 -13.47 -23.92 -9.61
N SER A 391 -12.93 -23.97 -8.40
CA SER A 391 -12.61 -22.79 -7.57
C SER A 391 -11.12 -22.43 -7.63
N TYR A 392 -10.77 -21.21 -7.21
CA TYR A 392 -9.36 -20.81 -7.06
C TYR A 392 -8.70 -21.64 -5.94
N GLN A 393 -7.65 -22.41 -6.28
CA GLN A 393 -6.93 -23.28 -5.37
C GLN A 393 -5.53 -22.71 -5.12
N GLY A 394 -5.13 -22.56 -3.86
CA GLY A 394 -3.83 -22.01 -3.50
C GLY A 394 -3.46 -22.19 -2.04
N ASN A 395 -2.20 -21.89 -1.72
CA ASN A 395 -1.71 -21.81 -0.34
C ASN A 395 -1.70 -20.32 0.04
N THR A 396 -2.67 -19.90 0.84
CA THR A 396 -2.77 -18.51 1.30
C THR A 396 -2.75 -18.43 2.80
N VAL A 397 -2.14 -17.36 3.31
CA VAL A 397 -2.33 -16.92 4.68
C VAL A 397 -2.87 -15.51 4.61
N GLU A 398 -4.09 -15.33 5.06
CA GLU A 398 -4.74 -14.03 5.12
C GLU A 398 -4.71 -13.51 6.56
N LEU A 399 -4.56 -12.20 6.69
CA LEU A 399 -4.57 -11.53 7.97
C LEU A 399 -5.82 -10.67 8.05
N SER A 400 -6.65 -10.95 9.05
CA SER A 400 -7.83 -10.18 9.36
C SER A 400 -7.73 -9.63 10.79
N TYR A 401 -8.31 -8.46 11.01
CA TYR A 401 -8.41 -7.86 12.33
C TYR A 401 -9.87 -7.85 12.73
N ASN A 402 -10.21 -8.56 13.81
CA ASN A 402 -11.57 -8.56 14.33
C ASN A 402 -11.84 -7.27 15.12
N GLU A 403 -13.09 -6.82 15.15
CA GLU A 403 -13.57 -5.57 15.78
C GLU A 403 -13.25 -5.51 17.29
N GLU A 404 -12.93 -6.64 17.93
CA GLU A 404 -12.86 -6.75 19.38
C GLU A 404 -11.55 -7.35 19.93
N LYS A 405 -10.38 -6.87 19.47
CA LYS A 405 -9.04 -7.03 20.13
C LYS A 405 -8.10 -8.14 19.58
N ASN A 406 -8.48 -8.86 18.52
CA ASN A 406 -7.67 -9.99 18.06
C ASN A 406 -7.11 -9.84 16.65
N ILE A 407 -5.97 -10.49 16.45
CA ILE A 407 -5.33 -10.70 15.15
C ILE A 407 -5.69 -12.11 14.70
N ARG A 408 -6.30 -12.23 13.53
CA ARG A 408 -6.76 -13.49 12.95
C ARG A 408 -5.91 -13.85 11.74
N TYR A 409 -5.26 -14.99 11.80
CA TYR A 409 -4.58 -15.60 10.65
C TYR A 409 -5.44 -16.70 10.07
N ILE A 410 -5.78 -16.59 8.79
CA ILE A 410 -6.60 -17.54 8.05
C ILE A 410 -5.67 -18.35 7.14
N ILE A 411 -5.56 -19.66 7.38
CA ILE A 411 -4.66 -20.56 6.65
C ILE A 411 -5.46 -21.42 5.68
N ASN A 412 -5.13 -21.32 4.40
CA ASN A 412 -5.62 -22.18 3.33
C ASN A 412 -4.50 -23.09 2.80
N TYR A 413 -4.84 -24.36 2.52
CA TYR A 413 -3.95 -25.30 1.85
C TYR A 413 -4.67 -25.96 0.67
N LYS A 414 -4.24 -25.63 -0.56
CA LYS A 414 -4.76 -26.19 -1.83
C LYS A 414 -6.29 -26.16 -2.02
N SER A 415 -7.01 -25.35 -1.25
CA SER A 415 -8.46 -25.31 -1.29
C SER A 415 -8.98 -23.89 -1.09
N ALA A 416 -10.19 -23.63 -1.60
CA ALA A 416 -10.92 -22.40 -1.33
C ALA A 416 -11.64 -22.47 0.03
N TYR A 417 -12.08 -23.68 0.44
CA TYR A 417 -12.76 -23.97 1.70
C TYR A 417 -12.63 -25.47 2.01
N PRO A 418 -12.41 -25.87 3.27
CA PRO A 418 -12.34 -25.07 4.50
C PRO A 418 -10.93 -24.52 4.84
N PHE A 419 -10.86 -23.58 5.78
CA PHE A 419 -9.61 -23.01 6.33
C PHE A 419 -9.53 -23.10 7.86
N ILE A 420 -8.33 -22.90 8.40
CA ILE A 420 -8.09 -22.79 9.85
C ILE A 420 -7.82 -21.34 10.21
N GLU A 421 -8.48 -20.87 11.27
CA GLU A 421 -8.25 -19.57 11.89
C GLU A 421 -7.38 -19.73 13.13
N ILE A 422 -6.31 -18.94 13.22
CA ILE A 422 -5.50 -18.78 14.44
C ILE A 422 -5.78 -17.38 14.97
N ILE A 423 -6.27 -17.30 16.21
CA ILE A 423 -6.65 -16.05 16.86
C ILE A 423 -5.62 -15.73 17.95
N VAL A 424 -4.98 -14.56 17.82
CA VAL A 424 -3.95 -14.08 18.74
C VAL A 424 -4.38 -12.76 19.37
N ASN A 425 -4.20 -12.65 20.68
CA ASN A 425 -4.46 -11.41 21.41
C ASN A 425 -3.49 -10.32 20.94
N ARG A 426 -4.01 -9.20 20.44
CA ARG A 426 -3.16 -8.13 19.89
C ARG A 426 -2.30 -7.43 20.95
N TYR A 427 -2.71 -7.42 22.22
CA TYR A 427 -2.03 -6.69 23.29
C TYR A 427 -1.02 -7.53 24.06
N THR A 428 -1.10 -8.86 24.00
CA THR A 428 -0.20 -9.77 24.73
C THR A 428 0.61 -10.68 23.79
N GLY A 429 0.15 -10.82 22.54
CA GLY A 429 0.69 -11.76 21.57
C GLY A 429 0.44 -13.22 21.92
N GLU A 430 -0.52 -13.50 22.80
CA GLU A 430 -0.87 -14.86 23.24
C GLU A 430 -1.90 -15.50 22.31
N LEU A 431 -1.76 -16.80 22.11
CA LEU A 431 -2.73 -17.59 21.36
C LEU A 431 -4.03 -17.73 22.16
N GLU A 432 -5.13 -17.23 21.60
CA GLU A 432 -6.45 -17.30 22.23
C GLU A 432 -7.26 -18.47 21.74
N SER A 433 -7.31 -18.70 20.43
CA SER A 433 -8.01 -19.85 19.85
C SER A 433 -7.44 -20.31 18.52
N VAL A 434 -7.77 -21.56 18.17
CA VAL A 434 -7.48 -22.19 16.88
C VAL A 434 -8.73 -22.94 16.48
N GLU A 435 -9.37 -22.51 15.40
CA GLU A 435 -10.70 -22.99 15.03
C GLU A 435 -10.79 -23.22 13.52
N PRO A 436 -11.58 -24.21 13.06
CA PRO A 436 -11.90 -24.34 11.65
C PRO A 436 -12.97 -23.32 11.26
N SER A 437 -12.96 -22.86 10.01
CA SER A 437 -14.01 -21.95 9.52
C SER A 437 -15.36 -22.64 9.30
N MET A 438 -16.42 -21.83 9.31
CA MET A 438 -17.80 -22.30 9.04
C MET A 438 -17.85 -23.05 7.72
N GLY A 439 -18.11 -24.36 7.79
CA GLY A 439 -18.14 -25.27 6.64
C GLY A 439 -17.50 -26.64 6.92
N MET A 440 -16.53 -26.72 7.85
CA MET A 440 -15.91 -28.00 8.24
C MET A 440 -16.85 -28.97 8.96
N ASP A 441 -17.97 -28.52 9.54
CA ASP A 441 -18.93 -29.37 10.26
C ASP A 441 -19.54 -30.48 9.39
N THR A 442 -19.47 -30.32 8.07
CA THR A 442 -20.00 -31.26 7.08
C THR A 442 -18.96 -32.28 6.59
N ILE A 443 -17.67 -32.09 6.90
CA ILE A 443 -16.58 -32.97 6.49
C ILE A 443 -16.29 -33.94 7.64
N LYS A 444 -16.83 -35.17 7.55
CA LYS A 444 -16.49 -36.26 8.47
C LYS A 444 -15.54 -37.27 7.82
N PRO A 445 -14.68 -37.95 8.61
CA PRO A 445 -14.58 -37.87 10.07
C PRO A 445 -13.25 -37.21 10.49
N ASN A 446 -13.23 -36.43 11.58
CA ASN A 446 -12.17 -36.56 12.58
C ASN A 446 -12.46 -35.71 13.83
N SER A 447 -12.59 -36.45 14.92
CA SER A 447 -12.58 -36.04 16.32
C SER A 447 -11.23 -35.44 16.71
N ILE A 448 -10.94 -34.23 16.24
CA ILE A 448 -9.88 -33.42 16.84
C ILE A 448 -10.57 -32.39 17.71
N PRO A 449 -10.49 -32.52 19.05
CA PRO A 449 -10.84 -31.43 19.92
C PRO A 449 -9.87 -30.30 19.57
N TRP A 450 -10.35 -29.24 18.92
CA TRP A 450 -9.53 -28.06 18.66
C TRP A 450 -8.98 -27.45 19.97
N SER A 451 -9.61 -27.77 21.11
CA SER A 451 -9.06 -27.57 22.45
C SER A 451 -7.69 -28.24 22.66
N ASP A 452 -7.48 -29.46 22.19
CA ASP A 452 -6.20 -30.17 22.34
C ASP A 452 -5.13 -29.58 21.42
N ALA A 453 -5.52 -29.14 20.23
CA ALA A 453 -4.64 -28.42 19.31
C ALA A 453 -4.20 -27.09 19.94
N LEU A 454 -5.15 -26.33 20.48
CA LEU A 454 -4.92 -25.09 21.20
C LEU A 454 -3.96 -25.27 22.38
N GLU A 455 -4.19 -26.25 23.25
CA GLU A 455 -3.33 -26.50 24.41
C GLU A 455 -1.91 -26.91 24.01
N LYS A 456 -1.76 -27.74 22.97
CA LYS A 456 -0.43 -28.08 22.44
C LYS A 456 0.28 -26.88 21.83
N MET A 457 -0.45 -26.03 21.12
CA MET A 457 0.11 -24.83 20.49
C MET A 457 0.46 -23.74 21.50
N LYS A 458 -0.28 -23.59 22.60
CA LYS A 458 0.10 -22.70 23.72
C LYS A 458 1.44 -23.08 24.36
N GLY A 459 1.88 -24.33 24.23
CA GLY A 459 3.16 -24.82 24.73
C GLY A 459 4.37 -24.64 23.81
N LEU A 460 4.18 -24.08 22.60
CA LEU A 460 5.23 -23.76 21.62
C LEU A 460 5.80 -22.35 21.82
#